data_AF-A0A8T6SCF8-F1
#
_entry.id   AF-A0A8T6SCF8-F1
#
_cell.length_a   1.000
_cell.length_b   1.000
_cell.length_c   1.000
_cell.angle_alpha   90.00
_cell.angle_beta   90.00
_cell.angle_gamma   90.00
#
_symmetry.space_group_name_H-M   'P 1'
#
loop_
_entity.id
_entity.type
_entity.pdbx_description
1 polymer ?
#
loop_
_entity_poly.entity_id
_entity_poly.type
_entity_poly.pdbx_seq_one_letter_code
_entity_poly.pdbx_strand_id
1 'polypeptide(L)'
;MRDAAIVGIGCTGFSSITPDMSYKEIMFEAATRAYEDAGLDPRRDIDCFITCAEDYWEGFSIFDEFVPDQLGAVLKHLFTVTADGLYGIATAYMLIRTGQFDTIAVEAHSKASDILTFADIVAFALDPIYNRPLGGHPFYIAGLEMNRYLHETGNTKEQCAQVVAKNRKNALANPLAAHGADIAVDDVLASKPLFHPLGRLDVSPLADGCVVVVLASDRIAEKLTDTPIWIQGVGWSSDTPRLETRDWGRAIYTELAADMAYKMADIRNPRKEI
;
A
#
# COMPACT_ATOMS: atom_id res chain seq x y z
N MET A 1 12.18 24.09 -7.39
CA MET A 1 11.81 23.07 -6.38
C MET A 1 12.81 21.96 -6.51
N ARG A 2 13.27 21.35 -5.41
CA ARG A 2 14.20 20.20 -5.46
C ARG A 2 13.52 19.04 -6.15
N ASP A 3 14.26 18.15 -6.81
CA ASP A 3 13.69 16.87 -7.23
C ASP A 3 13.90 15.81 -6.13
N ALA A 4 13.08 14.76 -6.18
CA ALA A 4 13.10 13.68 -5.21
C ALA A 4 13.20 12.33 -5.93
N ALA A 5 14.08 11.48 -5.44
CA ALA A 5 14.27 10.13 -5.96
C ALA A 5 14.22 9.10 -4.84
N ILE A 6 13.83 7.88 -5.19
CA ILE A 6 14.05 6.70 -4.36
C ILE A 6 15.50 6.26 -4.57
N VAL A 7 16.23 6.10 -3.47
CA VAL A 7 17.65 5.73 -3.45
C VAL A 7 17.93 4.42 -2.72
N GLY A 8 16.94 3.86 -2.03
CA GLY A 8 17.04 2.51 -1.47
C GLY A 8 15.67 1.94 -1.12
N ILE A 9 15.55 0.62 -1.22
CA ILE A 9 14.33 -0.12 -0.87
C ILE A 9 14.72 -1.37 -0.09
N GLY A 10 13.98 -1.62 1.00
CA GLY A 10 14.09 -2.84 1.77
C GLY A 10 12.72 -3.45 2.00
N CYS A 11 12.64 -4.77 1.93
CA CYS A 11 11.43 -5.52 2.20
C CYS A 11 11.79 -6.81 2.94
N THR A 12 11.01 -7.20 3.95
CA THR A 12 11.17 -8.51 4.61
C THR A 12 10.69 -9.68 3.77
N GLY A 13 9.94 -9.38 2.71
CA GLY A 13 9.12 -10.35 1.98
C GLY A 13 7.72 -10.40 2.57
N PHE A 14 6.88 -11.23 1.95
CA PHE A 14 5.50 -11.41 2.37
C PHE A 14 5.25 -12.88 2.69
N SER A 15 4.63 -13.12 3.84
CA SER A 15 4.21 -14.47 4.25
C SER A 15 2.76 -14.45 4.71
N SER A 16 2.06 -15.58 4.63
CA SER A 16 0.68 -15.65 5.12
C SER A 16 0.59 -15.40 6.63
N ILE A 17 1.59 -15.86 7.38
CA ILE A 17 1.80 -15.62 8.81
C ILE A 17 3.31 -15.57 9.11
N THR A 18 3.73 -14.79 10.10
CA THR A 18 5.10 -14.83 10.65
C THR A 18 5.07 -15.03 12.18
N PRO A 19 4.77 -16.24 12.69
CA PRO A 19 4.61 -16.48 14.13
C PRO A 19 5.92 -16.35 14.93
N ASP A 20 7.05 -16.39 14.23
CA ASP A 20 8.41 -16.32 14.74
C ASP A 20 8.96 -14.89 14.75
N MET A 21 8.23 -13.91 14.21
CA MET A 21 8.65 -12.51 14.17
C MET A 21 7.52 -11.57 14.61
N SER A 22 7.86 -10.66 15.51
CA SER A 22 7.04 -9.50 15.86
C SER A 22 7.04 -8.43 14.75
N TYR A 23 6.08 -7.50 14.80
CA TYR A 23 6.06 -6.33 13.92
C TYR A 23 7.39 -5.54 13.97
N LYS A 24 8.03 -5.50 15.15
CA LYS A 24 9.32 -4.82 15.34
C LYS A 24 10.45 -5.48 14.56
N GLU A 25 10.50 -6.81 14.57
CA GLU A 25 11.56 -7.57 13.90
C GLU A 25 11.42 -7.47 12.37
N ILE A 26 10.19 -7.57 11.85
CA ILE A 26 9.97 -7.37 10.41
C ILE A 26 10.33 -5.94 10.00
N MET A 27 9.98 -4.92 10.80
CA MET A 27 10.38 -3.54 10.49
C MET A 27 11.89 -3.36 10.48
N PHE A 28 12.57 -3.87 11.50
CA PHE A 28 14.02 -3.76 11.60
C PHE A 28 14.73 -4.42 10.41
N GLU A 29 14.26 -5.59 9.97
CA GLU A 29 14.81 -6.28 8.81
C GLU A 29 14.59 -5.49 7.51
N ALA A 30 13.37 -4.97 7.27
CA ALA A 30 13.11 -4.15 6.09
C ALA A 30 13.90 -2.83 6.11
N ALA A 31 13.97 -2.16 7.26
CA ALA A 31 14.72 -0.92 7.43
C ALA A 31 16.21 -1.14 7.17
N THR A 32 16.80 -2.19 7.77
CA THR A 32 18.21 -2.55 7.55
C THR A 32 18.50 -2.78 6.08
N ARG A 33 17.67 -3.56 5.38
CA ARG A 33 17.81 -3.80 3.92
C ARG A 33 17.73 -2.50 3.12
N ALA A 34 16.82 -1.59 3.47
CA ALA A 34 16.67 -0.32 2.77
C ALA A 34 17.89 0.60 2.94
N TYR A 35 18.48 0.61 4.13
CA TYR A 35 19.66 1.42 4.43
C TYR A 35 20.93 0.83 3.82
N GLU A 36 21.05 -0.51 3.78
CA GLU A 36 22.11 -1.21 3.06
C GLU A 36 22.04 -0.94 1.56
N ASP A 37 20.84 -0.99 0.95
CA ASP A 37 20.61 -0.69 -0.45
C ASP A 37 20.94 0.79 -0.78
N ALA A 38 20.58 1.72 0.10
CA ALA A 38 20.91 3.14 -0.05
C ALA A 38 22.37 3.49 0.29
N GLY A 39 23.11 2.60 0.98
CA GLY A 39 24.45 2.89 1.49
C GLY A 39 24.50 3.96 2.59
N LEU A 40 23.46 4.04 3.43
CA LEU A 40 23.29 5.09 4.44
C LEU A 40 23.30 4.55 5.88
N ASP A 41 23.77 5.36 6.84
CA ASP A 41 23.54 5.11 8.26
C ASP A 41 22.31 5.92 8.71
N PRO A 42 21.20 5.27 9.15
CA PRO A 42 19.96 5.96 9.48
C PRO A 42 20.13 6.99 10.61
N ARG A 43 21.06 6.77 11.54
CA ARG A 43 21.28 7.67 12.69
C ARG A 43 21.95 8.97 12.26
N ARG A 44 22.75 8.91 11.20
CA ARG A 44 23.57 10.02 10.73
C ARG A 44 22.95 10.73 9.53
N ASP A 45 22.46 9.95 8.57
CA ASP A 45 22.25 10.43 7.20
C ASP A 45 20.76 10.61 6.85
N ILE A 46 19.85 10.11 7.69
CA ILE A 46 18.39 10.29 7.52
C ILE A 46 17.90 11.42 8.44
N ASP A 47 17.15 12.36 7.87
CA ASP A 47 16.66 13.54 8.59
C ASP A 47 15.32 13.26 9.27
N CYS A 48 14.46 12.50 8.58
CA CYS A 48 13.08 12.28 8.97
C CYS A 48 12.59 10.86 8.61
N PHE A 49 11.65 10.36 9.40
CA PHE A 49 11.02 9.05 9.25
C PHE A 49 9.50 9.23 9.18
N ILE A 50 8.86 8.47 8.29
CA ILE A 50 7.42 8.42 8.14
C ILE A 50 6.99 6.98 8.39
N THR A 51 6.10 6.78 9.36
CA THR A 51 5.45 5.49 9.61
C THR A 51 4.05 5.54 9.01
N CYS A 52 3.74 4.61 8.11
CA CYS A 52 2.42 4.50 7.49
C CYS A 52 1.62 3.42 8.21
N ALA A 53 0.91 3.83 9.26
CA ALA A 53 0.20 2.92 10.15
C ALA A 53 -1.11 3.54 10.64
N GLU A 54 -2.04 2.69 11.06
CA GLU A 54 -3.21 3.11 11.82
C GLU A 54 -3.35 2.28 13.09
N ASP A 55 -3.57 2.95 14.22
CA ASP A 55 -3.68 2.35 15.56
C ASP A 55 -4.70 1.19 15.63
N TYR A 56 -5.73 1.21 14.78
CA TYR A 56 -6.73 0.13 14.71
C TYR A 56 -6.13 -1.20 14.27
N TRP A 57 -5.17 -1.19 13.32
CA TRP A 57 -4.50 -2.41 12.86
C TRP A 57 -3.54 -2.96 13.91
N GLU A 58 -2.91 -2.06 14.66
CA GLU A 58 -1.83 -2.38 15.58
C GLU A 58 -2.32 -2.72 16.99
N GLY A 59 -3.52 -2.24 17.36
CA GLY A 59 -4.17 -2.54 18.64
C GLY A 59 -3.72 -1.67 19.82
N PHE A 60 -2.95 -0.61 19.57
CA PHE A 60 -2.56 0.38 20.58
C PHE A 60 -2.46 1.78 19.96
N SER A 61 -2.65 2.80 20.79
CA SER A 61 -2.65 4.18 20.35
C SER A 61 -1.24 4.72 20.14
N ILE A 62 -1.09 5.62 19.16
CA ILE A 62 0.18 6.30 18.85
C ILE A 62 1.25 5.27 18.48
N PHE A 63 0.94 4.43 17.51
CA PHE A 63 1.80 3.30 17.14
C PHE A 63 3.25 3.70 16.84
N ASP A 64 3.45 4.86 16.21
CA ASP A 64 4.75 5.33 15.76
C ASP A 64 5.75 5.60 16.89
N GLU A 65 5.29 5.80 18.14
CA GLU A 65 6.18 5.89 19.31
C GLU A 65 6.88 4.56 19.65
N PHE A 66 6.37 3.43 19.15
CA PHE A 66 6.91 2.11 19.45
C PHE A 66 7.97 1.62 18.49
N VAL A 67 8.20 2.30 17.36
CA VAL A 67 9.12 1.88 16.29
C VAL A 67 10.39 2.72 16.06
N PRO A 68 10.71 3.82 16.82
CA PRO A 68 11.90 4.60 16.53
C PRO A 68 13.23 3.83 16.65
N ASP A 69 13.30 2.84 17.53
CA ASP A 69 14.49 1.99 17.70
C ASP A 69 14.67 1.02 16.53
N GLN A 70 13.59 0.47 15.98
CA GLN A 70 13.63 -0.40 14.79
C GLN A 70 14.06 0.36 13.53
N LEU A 71 13.56 1.59 13.35
CA LEU A 71 13.86 2.43 12.19
C LEU A 71 15.19 3.18 12.30
N GLY A 72 15.76 3.29 13.51
CA GLY A 72 16.91 4.18 13.75
C GLY A 72 16.51 5.66 13.86
N ALA A 73 15.24 5.94 14.13
CA ALA A 73 14.66 7.28 14.29
C ALA A 73 14.80 7.86 15.70
N VAL A 74 15.52 7.20 16.62
CA VAL A 74 15.74 7.70 17.99
C VAL A 74 16.35 9.10 17.96
N LEU A 75 15.68 10.07 18.59
CA LEU A 75 16.02 11.51 18.59
C LEU A 75 15.99 12.20 17.22
N LYS A 76 15.28 11.62 16.24
CA LYS A 76 15.04 12.19 14.90
C LYS A 76 13.58 12.63 14.75
N HIS A 77 13.27 13.32 13.65
CA HIS A 77 11.90 13.63 13.30
C HIS A 77 11.18 12.37 12.84
N LEU A 78 10.07 12.04 13.49
CA LEU A 78 9.23 10.91 13.14
C LEU A 78 7.76 11.34 13.31
N PHE A 79 6.93 10.97 12.35
CA PHE A 79 5.48 11.18 12.44
C PHE A 79 4.73 10.13 11.63
N THR A 80 3.46 9.96 11.98
CA THR A 80 2.54 9.04 11.32
C THR A 80 1.83 9.68 10.15
N VAL A 81 1.77 8.95 9.03
CA VAL A 81 0.77 9.15 7.98
C VAL A 81 -0.26 8.04 8.13
N THR A 82 -1.48 8.37 8.56
CA THR A 82 -2.58 7.41 8.77
C THR A 82 -3.22 7.03 7.43
N ALA A 83 -2.46 6.35 6.59
CA ALA A 83 -2.85 5.85 5.28
C ALA A 83 -1.84 4.78 4.81
N ASP A 84 -1.96 4.31 3.57
CA ASP A 84 -1.02 3.36 2.99
C ASP A 84 0.36 3.99 2.63
N GLY A 85 1.31 3.13 2.26
CA GLY A 85 2.67 3.55 1.92
C GLY A 85 2.78 4.51 0.73
N LEU A 86 1.81 4.55 -0.20
CA LEU A 86 1.84 5.52 -1.31
C LEU A 86 1.61 6.94 -0.80
N TYR A 87 0.72 7.12 0.19
CA TYR A 87 0.56 8.41 0.87
C TYR A 87 1.82 8.81 1.65
N GLY A 88 2.51 7.85 2.27
CA GLY A 88 3.81 8.08 2.89
C GLY A 88 4.86 8.59 1.90
N ILE A 89 4.98 7.93 0.74
CA ILE A 89 5.89 8.35 -0.34
C ILE A 89 5.52 9.74 -0.87
N ALA A 90 4.22 10.02 -1.08
CA ALA A 90 3.78 11.35 -1.52
C ALA A 90 4.07 12.44 -0.47
N THR A 91 3.98 12.11 0.82
CA THR A 91 4.31 13.03 1.93
C THR A 91 5.81 13.30 1.98
N ALA A 92 6.64 12.25 1.92
CA ALA A 92 8.09 12.38 1.86
C ALA A 92 8.52 13.20 0.62
N TYR A 93 7.91 12.92 -0.53
CA TYR A 93 8.10 13.69 -1.74
C TYR A 93 7.86 15.18 -1.49
N MET A 94 6.68 15.57 -0.96
CA MET A 94 6.37 16.97 -0.68
C MET A 94 7.34 17.64 0.30
N LEU A 95 7.78 16.93 1.33
CA LEU A 95 8.75 17.45 2.31
C LEU A 95 10.14 17.69 1.69
N ILE A 96 10.57 16.85 0.75
CA ILE A 96 11.80 17.05 -0.01
C ILE A 96 11.65 18.22 -0.99
N ARG A 97 10.54 18.26 -1.76
CA ARG A 97 10.27 19.33 -2.73
C ARG A 97 10.28 20.72 -2.09
N THR A 98 9.75 20.82 -0.88
CA THR A 98 9.69 22.06 -0.08
C THR A 98 11.00 22.40 0.61
N GLY A 99 11.97 21.47 0.63
CA GLY A 99 13.29 21.65 1.23
C GLY A 99 13.31 21.54 2.75
N GLN A 100 12.25 20.98 3.36
CA GLN A 100 12.16 20.79 4.80
C GLN A 100 13.14 19.70 5.29
N PHE A 101 13.36 18.66 4.47
CA PHE A 101 14.31 17.58 4.70
C PHE A 101 15.00 17.19 3.38
N ASP A 102 16.19 16.58 3.46
CA ASP A 102 16.92 16.09 2.30
C ASP A 102 16.83 14.57 2.15
N THR A 103 16.78 13.83 3.25
CA THR A 103 16.69 12.36 3.25
C THR A 103 15.58 11.89 4.18
N ILE A 104 14.65 11.09 3.67
CA ILE A 104 13.48 10.60 4.41
C ILE A 104 13.33 9.09 4.22
N ALA A 105 13.14 8.34 5.30
CA ALA A 105 12.70 6.95 5.24
C ALA A 105 11.18 6.86 5.44
N VAL A 106 10.51 6.12 4.56
CA VAL A 106 9.08 5.81 4.64
C VAL A 106 8.94 4.33 4.90
N GLU A 107 8.26 3.99 5.99
CA GLU A 107 7.94 2.63 6.38
C GLU A 107 6.44 2.38 6.21
N ALA A 108 6.10 1.17 5.76
CA ALA A 108 4.75 0.62 5.81
C ALA A 108 4.81 -0.90 6.06
N HIS A 109 4.03 -1.39 7.00
CA HIS A 109 3.95 -2.81 7.34
C HIS A 109 2.53 -3.35 7.36
N SER A 110 2.45 -4.67 7.46
CA SER A 110 1.27 -5.40 7.85
C SER A 110 1.69 -6.51 8.80
N LYS A 111 1.02 -6.57 9.95
CA LYS A 111 1.05 -7.72 10.86
C LYS A 111 -0.35 -8.32 11.00
N ALA A 112 -1.05 -8.43 9.87
CA ALA A 112 -2.45 -8.79 9.82
C ALA A 112 -2.74 -10.21 10.36
N SER A 113 -1.74 -11.10 10.44
CA SER A 113 -1.92 -12.41 11.06
C SER A 113 -2.20 -12.37 12.56
N ASP A 114 -1.81 -11.30 13.26
CA ASP A 114 -2.09 -11.13 14.70
C ASP A 114 -3.53 -10.63 14.96
N ILE A 115 -4.26 -10.29 13.90
CA ILE A 115 -5.60 -9.71 13.98
C ILE A 115 -6.66 -10.82 13.99
N LEU A 116 -7.27 -11.04 15.15
CA LEU A 116 -8.38 -12.00 15.30
C LEU A 116 -9.70 -11.52 14.68
N THR A 117 -9.95 -10.21 14.69
CA THR A 117 -11.23 -9.60 14.31
C THR A 117 -11.07 -8.64 13.12
N PHE A 118 -10.40 -9.08 12.07
CA PHE A 118 -10.05 -8.24 10.92
C PHE A 118 -11.27 -7.56 10.29
N ALA A 119 -12.36 -8.31 10.09
CA ALA A 119 -13.59 -7.77 9.52
C ALA A 119 -14.23 -6.68 10.40
N ASP A 120 -14.12 -6.80 11.73
CA ASP A 120 -14.65 -5.80 12.66
C ASP A 120 -13.82 -4.51 12.63
N ILE A 121 -12.49 -4.63 12.45
CA ILE A 121 -11.62 -3.47 12.25
C ILE A 121 -11.95 -2.77 10.93
N VAL A 122 -12.09 -3.52 9.82
CA VAL A 122 -12.49 -2.96 8.53
C VAL A 122 -13.84 -2.23 8.63
N ALA A 123 -14.76 -2.70 9.48
CA ALA A 123 -16.06 -2.04 9.67
C ALA A 123 -15.94 -0.62 10.29
N PHE A 124 -14.81 -0.26 10.91
CA PHE A 124 -14.56 1.11 11.35
C PHE A 124 -14.36 2.10 10.20
N ALA A 125 -14.01 1.62 9.00
CA ALA A 125 -13.96 2.45 7.80
C ALA A 125 -15.37 2.87 7.30
N LEU A 126 -16.43 2.22 7.78
CA LEU A 126 -17.81 2.56 7.43
C LEU A 126 -18.34 3.71 8.28
N ASP A 127 -19.23 4.51 7.67
CA ASP A 127 -19.94 5.59 8.36
C ASP A 127 -20.59 5.05 9.65
N PRO A 128 -20.27 5.61 10.83
CA PRO A 128 -20.70 5.08 12.12
C PRO A 128 -22.19 5.26 12.40
N ILE A 129 -22.87 6.16 11.68
CA ILE A 129 -24.27 6.51 11.91
C ILE A 129 -25.19 5.70 10.97
N TYR A 130 -24.81 5.59 9.69
CA TYR A 130 -25.70 5.05 8.67
C TYR A 130 -25.30 3.66 8.17
N ASN A 131 -24.01 3.36 8.07
CA ASN A 131 -23.55 2.11 7.44
C ASN A 131 -23.10 1.06 8.46
N ARG A 132 -22.32 1.44 9.48
CA ARG A 132 -21.84 0.52 10.51
C ARG A 132 -22.96 -0.19 11.28
N PRO A 133 -24.09 0.47 11.64
CA PRO A 133 -25.19 -0.20 12.35
C PRO A 133 -25.90 -1.30 11.55
N LEU A 134 -25.65 -1.41 10.24
CA LEU A 134 -26.22 -2.49 9.41
C LEU A 134 -25.63 -3.86 9.77
N GLY A 135 -24.47 -3.91 10.45
CA GLY A 135 -23.95 -5.13 11.09
C GLY A 135 -23.51 -6.25 10.14
N GLY A 136 -23.34 -5.96 8.85
CA GLY A 136 -22.86 -6.91 7.85
C GLY A 136 -21.33 -6.92 7.73
N HIS A 137 -20.77 -8.06 7.29
CA HIS A 137 -19.33 -8.13 6.98
C HIS A 137 -18.98 -7.18 5.83
N PRO A 138 -17.97 -6.31 5.96
CA PRO A 138 -17.72 -5.18 5.04
C PRO A 138 -17.47 -5.56 3.57
N PHE A 139 -17.14 -6.81 3.27
CA PHE A 139 -16.90 -7.28 1.90
C PHE A 139 -18.18 -7.37 1.06
N TYR A 140 -19.37 -7.18 1.65
CA TYR A 140 -20.58 -6.98 0.86
C TYR A 140 -20.44 -5.79 -0.11
N ILE A 141 -19.65 -4.77 0.26
CA ILE A 141 -19.39 -3.59 -0.57
C ILE A 141 -18.69 -4.01 -1.86
N ALA A 142 -17.63 -4.81 -1.76
CA ALA A 142 -16.93 -5.35 -2.93
C ALA A 142 -17.84 -6.24 -3.81
N GLY A 143 -18.79 -6.96 -3.21
CA GLY A 143 -19.83 -7.69 -3.94
C GLY A 143 -20.75 -6.77 -4.74
N LEU A 144 -21.22 -5.67 -4.11
CA LEU A 144 -22.05 -4.65 -4.77
C LEU A 144 -21.30 -3.93 -5.89
N GLU A 145 -20.04 -3.55 -5.65
CA GLU A 145 -19.15 -2.96 -6.66
C GLU A 145 -18.97 -3.89 -7.86
N MET A 146 -18.62 -5.14 -7.62
CA MET A 146 -18.45 -6.12 -8.69
C MET A 146 -19.74 -6.29 -9.50
N ASN A 147 -20.89 -6.40 -8.83
CA ASN A 147 -22.17 -6.52 -9.50
C ASN A 147 -22.47 -5.31 -10.40
N ARG A 148 -22.21 -4.09 -9.91
CA ARG A 148 -22.43 -2.87 -10.69
C ARG A 148 -21.46 -2.77 -11.86
N TYR A 149 -20.18 -3.04 -11.63
CA TYR A 149 -19.14 -3.03 -12.66
C TYR A 149 -19.49 -3.97 -13.82
N LEU A 150 -19.88 -5.22 -13.53
CA LEU A 150 -20.27 -6.19 -14.57
C LEU A 150 -21.50 -5.71 -15.34
N HIS A 151 -22.49 -5.14 -14.64
CA HIS A 151 -23.71 -4.63 -15.25
C HIS A 151 -23.45 -3.45 -16.19
N GLU A 152 -22.67 -2.46 -15.77
CA GLU A 152 -22.45 -1.23 -16.54
C GLU A 152 -21.47 -1.42 -17.70
N THR A 153 -20.44 -2.24 -17.52
CA THR A 153 -19.36 -2.39 -18.50
C THR A 153 -19.60 -3.54 -19.47
N GLY A 154 -20.49 -4.48 -19.13
CA GLY A 154 -20.67 -5.73 -19.88
C GLY A 154 -19.48 -6.69 -19.78
N ASN A 155 -18.49 -6.41 -18.91
CA ASN A 155 -17.46 -7.39 -18.60
C ASN A 155 -18.07 -8.62 -17.93
N THR A 156 -17.39 -9.75 -18.05
CA THR A 156 -17.87 -11.03 -17.55
C THR A 156 -17.12 -11.47 -16.29
N LYS A 157 -17.74 -12.34 -15.51
CA LYS A 157 -17.10 -12.91 -14.31
C LYS A 157 -15.84 -13.70 -14.68
N GLU A 158 -15.82 -14.34 -15.84
CA GLU A 158 -14.68 -15.04 -16.43
C GLU A 158 -13.51 -14.09 -16.70
N GLN A 159 -13.76 -12.87 -17.18
CA GLN A 159 -12.70 -11.86 -17.38
C GLN A 159 -12.10 -11.40 -16.05
N CYS A 160 -12.92 -11.23 -15.01
CA CYS A 160 -12.41 -10.97 -13.65
C CYS A 160 -11.58 -12.15 -13.13
N ALA A 161 -12.04 -13.38 -13.34
CA ALA A 161 -11.33 -14.59 -12.94
C ALA A 161 -9.98 -14.78 -13.66
N GLN A 162 -9.85 -14.33 -14.92
CA GLN A 162 -8.56 -14.29 -15.63
C GLN A 162 -7.53 -13.41 -14.90
N VAL A 163 -7.95 -12.31 -14.29
CA VAL A 163 -7.05 -11.44 -13.50
C VAL A 163 -6.52 -12.21 -12.28
N VAL A 164 -7.39 -12.93 -11.57
CA VAL A 164 -7.01 -13.75 -10.41
C VAL A 164 -5.99 -14.82 -10.81
N ALA A 165 -6.30 -15.63 -11.84
CA ALA A 165 -5.42 -16.69 -12.31
C ALA A 165 -4.04 -16.15 -12.77
N LYS A 166 -4.04 -15.04 -13.52
CA LYS A 166 -2.82 -14.34 -13.94
C LYS A 166 -1.98 -13.88 -12.74
N ASN A 167 -2.60 -13.22 -11.76
CA ASN A 167 -1.88 -12.69 -10.60
C ASN A 167 -1.27 -13.81 -9.75
N ARG A 168 -2.01 -14.90 -9.51
CA ARG A 168 -1.53 -16.07 -8.76
C ARG A 168 -0.36 -16.76 -9.45
N LYS A 169 -0.44 -16.90 -10.78
CA LYS A 169 0.63 -17.49 -11.58
C LYS A 169 1.88 -16.61 -11.58
N ASN A 170 1.72 -15.29 -11.73
CA ASN A 170 2.85 -14.35 -11.67
C ASN A 170 3.54 -14.39 -10.30
N ALA A 171 2.78 -14.56 -9.22
CA ALA A 171 3.33 -14.67 -7.87
C ALA A 171 4.25 -15.89 -7.69
N LEU A 172 4.12 -16.97 -8.48
CA LEU A 172 5.07 -18.09 -8.44
C LEU A 172 6.49 -17.71 -8.87
N ALA A 173 6.64 -16.66 -9.68
CA ALA A 173 7.94 -16.18 -10.14
C ALA A 173 8.56 -15.13 -9.19
N ASN A 174 7.82 -14.68 -8.17
CA ASN A 174 8.29 -13.68 -7.21
C ASN A 174 8.69 -14.37 -5.90
N PRO A 175 9.99 -14.42 -5.54
CA PRO A 175 10.44 -15.07 -4.31
C PRO A 175 9.92 -14.39 -3.03
N LEU A 176 9.42 -13.16 -3.11
CA LEU A 176 8.85 -12.43 -1.99
C LEU A 176 7.34 -12.64 -1.83
N ALA A 177 6.66 -13.27 -2.77
CA ALA A 177 5.20 -13.34 -2.77
C ALA A 177 4.67 -14.39 -1.77
N ALA A 178 3.73 -13.97 -0.93
CA ALA A 178 3.10 -14.86 0.06
C ALA A 178 2.20 -15.94 -0.55
N HIS A 179 1.58 -15.69 -1.71
CA HIS A 179 0.45 -16.48 -2.17
C HIS A 179 0.46 -16.83 -3.68
N GLY A 180 1.58 -17.37 -4.16
CA GLY A 180 1.71 -17.92 -5.51
C GLY A 180 0.95 -19.24 -5.69
N ALA A 181 0.27 -19.40 -6.83
CA ALA A 181 -0.42 -20.64 -7.19
C ALA A 181 -0.65 -20.74 -8.70
N ASP A 182 -0.61 -21.95 -9.26
CA ASP A 182 -1.04 -22.22 -10.64
C ASP A 182 -2.49 -22.73 -10.61
N ILE A 183 -3.43 -21.80 -10.77
CA ILE A 183 -4.88 -22.09 -10.75
C ILE A 183 -5.50 -21.74 -12.10
N ALA A 184 -6.46 -22.53 -12.54
CA ALA A 184 -7.22 -22.26 -13.75
C ALA A 184 -8.31 -21.22 -13.49
N VAL A 185 -8.79 -20.59 -14.57
CA VAL A 185 -9.95 -19.67 -14.52
C VAL A 185 -11.18 -20.40 -13.95
N ASP A 186 -11.38 -21.66 -14.33
CA ASP A 186 -12.50 -22.48 -13.86
C ASP A 186 -12.45 -22.73 -12.34
N ASP A 187 -11.26 -22.83 -11.74
CA ASP A 187 -11.11 -22.97 -10.29
C ASP A 187 -11.60 -21.71 -9.56
N VAL A 188 -11.34 -20.53 -10.14
CA VAL A 188 -11.79 -19.25 -9.60
C VAL A 188 -13.31 -19.12 -9.70
N LEU A 189 -13.88 -19.50 -10.85
CA LEU A 189 -15.32 -19.48 -11.10
C LEU A 189 -16.07 -20.47 -10.20
N ALA A 190 -15.49 -21.64 -9.94
CA ALA A 190 -16.03 -22.66 -9.05
C ALA A 190 -15.82 -22.34 -7.55
N SER A 191 -15.09 -21.27 -7.23
CA SER A 191 -14.80 -20.91 -5.84
C SER A 191 -16.07 -20.55 -5.06
N LYS A 192 -16.06 -20.84 -3.75
CA LYS A 192 -17.21 -20.60 -2.87
C LYS A 192 -17.65 -19.12 -2.97
N PRO A 193 -18.93 -18.83 -3.25
CA PRO A 193 -19.45 -17.46 -3.18
C PRO A 193 -19.25 -16.86 -1.78
N LEU A 194 -18.75 -15.63 -1.73
CA LEU A 194 -18.61 -14.87 -0.49
C LEU A 194 -19.72 -13.83 -0.38
N PHE A 195 -19.82 -12.94 -1.38
CA PHE A 195 -20.87 -11.91 -1.52
C PHE A 195 -21.21 -11.81 -3.01
N HIS A 196 -22.16 -12.62 -3.47
CA HIS A 196 -22.44 -12.78 -4.91
C HIS A 196 -22.52 -11.43 -5.65
N PRO A 197 -21.78 -11.25 -6.77
CA PRO A 197 -21.01 -12.24 -7.54
C PRO A 197 -19.54 -12.43 -7.08
N LEU A 198 -19.12 -11.81 -5.99
CA LEU A 198 -17.77 -11.97 -5.42
C LEU A 198 -17.60 -13.37 -4.80
N GLY A 199 -16.63 -14.12 -5.31
CA GLY A 199 -16.21 -15.43 -4.82
C GLY A 199 -15.02 -15.33 -3.89
N ARG A 200 -14.71 -16.43 -3.19
CA ARG A 200 -13.62 -16.49 -2.23
C ARG A 200 -12.26 -16.19 -2.86
N LEU A 201 -12.01 -16.67 -4.08
CA LEU A 201 -10.72 -16.49 -4.75
C LEU A 201 -10.54 -15.09 -5.35
N ASP A 202 -11.60 -14.29 -5.46
CA ASP A 202 -11.52 -12.88 -5.86
C ASP A 202 -10.94 -11.99 -4.75
N VAL A 203 -11.03 -12.44 -3.49
CA VAL A 203 -10.56 -11.68 -2.33
C VAL A 203 -9.07 -11.98 -2.07
N SER A 204 -8.26 -10.94 -1.95
CA SER A 204 -6.85 -11.07 -1.58
C SER A 204 -6.71 -11.63 -0.16
N PRO A 205 -5.93 -12.71 0.05
CA PRO A 205 -5.59 -13.15 1.40
C PRO A 205 -4.67 -12.12 2.08
N LEU A 206 -4.71 -12.11 3.41
CA LEU A 206 -3.82 -11.29 4.22
C LEU A 206 -2.38 -11.80 4.13
N ALA A 207 -1.41 -10.90 4.32
CA ALA A 207 -0.01 -11.24 4.41
C ALA A 207 0.67 -10.33 5.43
N ASP A 208 1.60 -10.90 6.18
CA ASP A 208 2.54 -10.16 6.99
C ASP A 208 3.73 -9.73 6.13
N GLY A 209 4.25 -8.53 6.38
CA GLY A 209 5.43 -8.01 5.70
C GLY A 209 5.69 -6.54 6.06
N CYS A 210 6.88 -6.05 5.76
CA CYS A 210 7.22 -4.64 5.88
C CYS A 210 8.01 -4.20 4.65
N VAL A 211 7.80 -2.95 4.24
CA VAL A 211 8.53 -2.28 3.17
C VAL A 211 9.03 -0.94 3.71
N VAL A 212 10.32 -0.68 3.53
CA VAL A 212 10.94 0.61 3.82
C VAL A 212 11.53 1.17 2.54
N VAL A 213 11.22 2.43 2.24
CA VAL A 213 11.70 3.16 1.06
C VAL A 213 12.46 4.40 1.54
N VAL A 214 13.68 4.59 1.04
CA VAL A 214 14.47 5.78 1.31
C VAL A 214 14.38 6.73 0.13
N LEU A 215 13.89 7.94 0.39
CA LEU A 215 13.84 9.03 -0.57
C LEU A 215 14.93 10.05 -0.24
N ALA A 216 15.53 10.62 -1.29
CA ALA A 216 16.53 11.66 -1.17
C ALA A 216 16.27 12.80 -2.16
N SER A 217 16.69 14.02 -1.78
CA SER A 217 16.75 15.15 -2.68
C SER A 217 17.78 14.93 -3.78
N ASP A 218 17.59 15.58 -4.92
CA ASP A 218 18.50 15.56 -6.07
C ASP A 218 19.99 15.59 -5.70
N ARG A 219 20.39 16.56 -4.90
CA ARG A 219 21.75 16.79 -4.42
C ARG A 219 22.35 15.61 -3.65
N ILE A 220 21.51 14.86 -2.93
CA ILE A 220 21.93 13.70 -2.16
C ILE A 220 21.89 12.45 -3.05
N ALA A 221 20.80 12.26 -3.79
CA ALA A 221 20.60 11.11 -4.67
C ALA A 221 21.74 10.93 -5.68
N GLU A 222 22.17 12.01 -6.33
CA GLU A 222 23.28 12.02 -7.29
C GLU A 222 24.65 11.64 -6.68
N LYS A 223 24.78 11.67 -5.34
CA LYS A 223 26.01 11.25 -4.63
C LYS A 223 25.95 9.82 -4.13
N LEU A 224 24.74 9.27 -3.96
CA LEU A 224 24.53 7.94 -3.41
C LEU A 224 24.53 6.86 -4.49
N THR A 225 23.94 7.16 -5.65
CA THR A 225 23.77 6.18 -6.72
C THR A 225 23.79 6.83 -8.09
N ASP A 226 24.31 6.10 -9.08
CA ASP A 226 24.28 6.49 -10.50
C ASP A 226 22.90 6.24 -11.13
N THR A 227 22.02 5.49 -10.46
CA THR A 227 20.68 5.11 -10.98
C THR A 227 19.54 5.44 -10.01
N PRO A 228 19.37 6.70 -9.59
CA PRO A 228 18.26 7.09 -8.73
C PRO A 228 16.92 6.94 -9.47
N ILE A 229 15.88 6.49 -8.77
CA ILE A 229 14.53 6.36 -9.33
C ILE A 229 13.74 7.63 -9.04
N TRP A 230 13.72 8.54 -10.02
CA TRP A 230 13.07 9.84 -9.89
C TRP A 230 11.54 9.77 -9.86
N ILE A 231 10.93 10.46 -8.90
CA ILE A 231 9.47 10.59 -8.82
C ILE A 231 9.02 11.74 -9.73
N GLN A 232 8.54 11.38 -10.92
CA GLN A 232 8.10 12.34 -11.95
C GLN A 232 6.74 12.96 -11.66
N GLY A 233 5.86 12.25 -10.94
CA GLY A 233 4.53 12.74 -10.63
C GLY A 233 3.90 12.01 -9.47
N VAL A 234 3.11 12.74 -8.69
CA VAL A 234 2.28 12.22 -7.59
C VAL A 234 0.87 12.75 -7.74
N GLY A 235 -0.11 11.93 -7.38
CA GLY A 235 -1.51 12.29 -7.45
C GLY A 235 -2.31 11.52 -6.42
N TRP A 236 -3.30 12.17 -5.83
CA TRP A 236 -4.21 11.57 -4.87
C TRP A 236 -5.60 12.20 -5.03
N SER A 237 -6.61 11.42 -4.74
CA SER A 237 -8.00 11.86 -4.74
C SER A 237 -8.76 11.03 -3.72
N SER A 238 -9.75 11.64 -3.07
CA SER A 238 -10.61 10.98 -2.11
C SER A 238 -12.04 11.06 -2.60
N ASP A 239 -12.79 9.97 -2.45
CA ASP A 239 -14.20 9.92 -2.77
C ASP A 239 -15.07 10.10 -1.52
N THR A 240 -16.38 10.20 -1.71
CA THR A 240 -17.35 10.26 -0.63
C THR A 240 -17.29 9.01 0.25
N PRO A 241 -17.28 9.15 1.59
CA PRO A 241 -17.35 7.99 2.49
C PRO A 241 -18.75 7.37 2.54
N ARG A 242 -19.73 8.00 1.86
CA ARG A 242 -21.15 7.63 1.89
C ARG A 242 -21.50 6.68 0.74
N LEU A 243 -21.78 5.43 1.10
CA LEU A 243 -22.12 4.36 0.16
C LEU A 243 -23.32 4.70 -0.75
N GLU A 244 -24.26 5.50 -0.26
CA GLU A 244 -25.47 5.89 -0.97
C GLU A 244 -25.26 6.97 -2.04
N THR A 245 -24.11 7.65 -2.05
CA THR A 245 -23.81 8.74 -2.99
C THR A 245 -22.65 8.48 -3.94
N ARG A 246 -21.86 7.44 -3.68
CA ARG A 246 -20.67 7.09 -4.49
C ARG A 246 -21.04 6.44 -5.82
N ASP A 247 -20.10 6.52 -6.76
CA ASP A 247 -20.11 5.66 -7.95
C ASP A 247 -19.73 4.22 -7.54
N TRP A 248 -20.43 3.24 -8.12
CA TRP A 248 -20.26 1.82 -7.82
C TRP A 248 -19.63 1.05 -8.98
N GLY A 249 -19.67 1.57 -10.20
CA GLY A 249 -19.14 0.91 -11.39
C GLY A 249 -17.81 1.48 -11.87
N ARG A 250 -17.43 2.67 -11.40
CA ARG A 250 -16.18 3.35 -11.76
C ARG A 250 -15.43 3.86 -10.53
N ALA A 251 -14.12 3.68 -10.53
CA ALA A 251 -13.22 4.24 -9.52
C ALA A 251 -12.78 5.67 -9.92
N ILE A 252 -13.69 6.64 -9.83
CA ILE A 252 -13.45 8.04 -10.27
C ILE A 252 -12.23 8.64 -9.55
N TYR A 253 -12.08 8.39 -8.26
CA TYR A 253 -10.94 8.85 -7.47
C TYR A 253 -9.60 8.34 -8.03
N THR A 254 -9.53 7.11 -8.52
CA THR A 254 -8.32 6.58 -9.15
C THR A 254 -8.04 7.26 -10.48
N GLU A 255 -9.06 7.54 -11.30
CA GLU A 255 -8.90 8.29 -12.55
C GLU A 255 -8.34 9.69 -12.29
N LEU A 256 -8.92 10.42 -11.32
CA LEU A 256 -8.46 11.76 -10.94
C LEU A 256 -7.04 11.75 -10.36
N ALA A 257 -6.71 10.79 -9.50
CA ALA A 257 -5.37 10.63 -8.95
C ALA A 257 -4.34 10.33 -10.06
N ALA A 258 -4.68 9.47 -11.02
CA ALA A 258 -3.84 9.16 -12.16
C ALA A 258 -3.64 10.38 -13.07
N ASP A 259 -4.70 11.12 -13.39
CA ASP A 259 -4.63 12.34 -14.19
C ASP A 259 -3.72 13.40 -13.57
N MET A 260 -3.77 13.55 -12.25
CA MET A 260 -2.85 14.42 -11.51
C MET A 260 -1.39 13.97 -11.65
N ALA A 261 -1.11 12.68 -11.44
CA ALA A 261 0.23 12.13 -11.55
C ALA A 261 0.79 12.24 -12.99
N TYR A 262 -0.01 11.89 -14.01
CA TYR A 262 0.40 11.99 -15.41
C TYR A 262 0.65 13.44 -15.84
N LYS A 263 -0.25 14.37 -15.47
CA LYS A 263 -0.07 15.78 -15.78
C LYS A 263 1.20 16.33 -15.15
N MET A 264 1.50 15.92 -13.93
CA MET A 264 2.71 16.34 -13.23
C MET A 264 3.99 15.79 -13.87
N ALA A 265 3.92 14.57 -14.39
CA ALA A 265 5.00 13.91 -15.13
C ALA A 265 5.08 14.32 -16.62
N ASP A 266 4.24 15.24 -17.10
CA ASP A 266 4.04 15.60 -18.53
C ASP A 266 3.76 14.38 -19.45
N ILE A 267 3.13 13.33 -18.91
CA ILE A 267 2.69 12.15 -19.65
C ILE A 267 1.29 12.42 -20.22
N ARG A 268 1.11 12.24 -21.53
CA ARG A 268 -0.15 12.55 -22.23
C ARG A 268 -0.87 11.30 -22.76
N ASN A 269 -0.10 10.24 -23.02
CA ASN A 269 -0.56 8.97 -23.51
C ASN A 269 0.17 7.83 -22.78
N PRO A 270 -0.30 7.45 -21.57
CA PRO A 270 0.35 6.43 -20.75
C PRO A 270 0.60 5.11 -21.48
N ARG A 271 -0.28 4.70 -22.41
CA ARG A 271 -0.11 3.45 -23.18
C ARG A 271 1.09 3.44 -24.13
N LYS A 272 1.64 4.61 -24.47
CA LYS A 272 2.80 4.74 -25.37
C LYS A 272 4.07 5.16 -24.64
N GLU A 273 3.92 5.77 -23.47
CA GLU A 273 5.01 6.40 -22.72
C GLU A 273 5.48 5.56 -21.53
N ILE A 274 4.71 4.52 -21.15
CA ILE A 274 5.00 3.58 -20.04
C ILE A 274 4.88 2.14 -20.54
#